data_AF-A0A1H8ESJ9-F1
#
_entry.id   AF-A0A1H8ESJ9-F1
#
_cell.length_a   1.000
_cell.length_b   1.000
_cell.length_c   1.000
_cell.angle_alpha   90.00
_cell.angle_beta   90.00
_cell.angle_gamma   90.00
#
_symmetry.space_group_name_H-M   'P 1'
#
loop_
_entity.id
_entity.type
_entity.pdbx_description
1 polymer ?
#
loop_
_entity_poly.entity_id
_entity_poly.type
_entity_poly.pdbx_seq_one_letter_code
_entity_poly.pdbx_strand_id
1 'polypeptide(L)'
;MNNIKSSLHAKVHDWIDAIGFRLNTSQTNSKSHITTNHYFFETFNFFEKSKKNRPELTKFLCFDAYGEKINVKSLLDLQVAFFDNISQLK
;
A
#
# COMPACT_ATOMS: atom_id res chain seq x y z
N MET A 1 -3.23 24.80 -14.64
CA MET A 1 -3.04 23.39 -14.21
C MET A 1 -1.85 23.35 -13.27
N ASN A 2 -2.07 23.20 -11.96
CA ASN A 2 -0.97 23.09 -11.01
C ASN A 2 -0.32 21.71 -11.18
N ASN A 3 0.94 21.69 -11.62
CA ASN A 3 1.80 20.51 -11.63
C ASN A 3 2.18 20.12 -10.19
N ILE A 4 1.20 19.75 -9.39
CA ILE A 4 1.44 19.13 -8.09
C ILE A 4 1.98 17.74 -8.43
N LYS A 5 3.28 17.52 -8.23
CA LYS A 5 3.84 16.17 -8.23
C LYS A 5 2.96 15.33 -7.29
N SER A 6 2.10 14.49 -7.86
CA SER A 6 1.18 13.66 -7.08
C SER A 6 2.00 12.89 -6.04
N SER A 7 1.57 12.96 -4.77
CA SER A 7 2.30 12.34 -3.66
C SER A 7 2.35 10.83 -3.86
N LEU A 8 3.33 10.15 -3.24
CA LEU A 8 3.38 8.68 -3.30
C LEU A 8 2.06 8.07 -2.82
N HIS A 9 1.47 8.66 -1.77
CA HIS A 9 0.17 8.25 -1.26
C HIS A 9 -0.92 8.34 -2.33
N ALA A 10 -1.09 9.49 -3.00
CA ALA A 10 -2.11 9.63 -4.03
C ALA A 10 -1.89 8.63 -5.19
N LYS A 11 -0.65 8.49 -5.67
CA LYS A 11 -0.31 7.52 -6.73
C LYS A 11 -0.62 6.07 -6.35
N VAL A 12 -0.34 5.70 -5.10
CA VAL A 12 -0.63 4.36 -4.58
C VAL A 12 -2.13 4.13 -4.52
N HIS A 13 -2.89 5.08 -3.94
CA HIS A 13 -4.35 4.98 -3.83
C HIS A 13 -5.03 4.93 -5.20
N ASP A 14 -4.65 5.82 -6.13
CA ASP A 14 -5.15 5.80 -7.52
C ASP A 14 -4.91 4.44 -8.19
N TRP A 15 -3.74 3.83 -7.94
CA TRP A 15 -3.38 2.55 -8.55
C TRP A 15 -4.08 1.36 -7.91
N ILE A 16 -4.13 1.27 -6.57
CA ILE A 16 -4.81 0.15 -5.90
C ILE A 16 -6.32 0.17 -6.19
N ASP A 17 -6.93 1.36 -6.31
CA ASP A 17 -8.32 1.53 -6.70
C ASP A 17 -8.56 1.06 -8.15
N ALA A 18 -7.65 1.43 -9.07
CA ALA A 18 -7.73 1.01 -10.47
C ALA A 18 -7.57 -0.52 -10.65
N ILE A 19 -6.73 -1.16 -9.83
CA ILE A 19 -6.57 -2.63 -9.82
C ILE A 19 -7.76 -3.32 -9.15
N GLY A 20 -8.45 -2.66 -8.23
CA GLY A 20 -9.61 -3.20 -7.52
C GLY A 20 -9.27 -3.84 -6.17
N PHE A 21 -8.22 -3.35 -5.50
CA PHE A 21 -7.94 -3.70 -4.11
C PHE A 21 -9.13 -3.33 -3.22
N ARG A 22 -9.35 -4.15 -2.20
CA ARG A 22 -10.39 -3.89 -1.18
C ARG A 22 -9.75 -3.65 0.16
N LEU A 23 -10.27 -2.67 0.90
CA LEU A 23 -9.92 -2.49 2.31
C LEU A 23 -10.52 -3.66 3.10
N ASN A 24 -9.66 -4.55 3.60
CA ASN A 24 -10.04 -5.70 4.39
C ASN A 24 -10.21 -5.33 5.87
N THR A 25 -9.30 -4.52 6.42
CA THR A 25 -9.36 -4.12 7.83
C THR A 25 -8.67 -2.79 8.04
N SER A 26 -9.19 -1.96 8.95
CA SER A 26 -8.51 -0.77 9.45
C SER A 26 -8.41 -0.83 10.97
N GLN A 27 -7.20 -0.75 11.50
CA GLN A 27 -6.94 -0.79 12.94
C GLN A 27 -6.20 0.47 13.36
N THR A 28 -6.77 1.20 14.32
CA THR A 28 -6.11 2.37 14.91
C THR A 28 -5.65 2.05 16.32
N ASN A 29 -4.34 2.19 16.57
CA ASN A 29 -3.80 2.10 17.90
C ASN A 29 -4.00 3.44 18.62
N SER A 30 -4.85 3.45 19.65
CA SER A 30 -5.20 4.65 20.42
C SER A 30 -4.03 5.25 21.20
N LYS A 31 -3.04 4.44 21.60
CA LYS A 31 -1.85 4.89 22.35
C LYS A 31 -0.81 5.55 21.46
N SER A 32 -0.57 4.99 20.27
CA SER A 32 0.44 5.51 19.33
C SER A 32 -0.12 6.44 18.25
N HIS A 33 -1.45 6.51 18.13
CA HIS A 33 -2.17 7.22 17.07
C HIS A 33 -1.75 6.80 15.66
N ILE A 34 -1.40 5.52 15.50
CA ILE A 34 -1.07 4.91 14.21
C ILE A 34 -2.28 4.12 13.72
N THR A 35 -2.73 4.45 12.52
CA THR A 35 -3.74 3.68 11.78
C THR A 35 -3.02 2.76 10.81
N THR A 36 -3.37 1.48 10.83
CA THR A 36 -2.92 0.49 9.86
C THR A 36 -4.13 0.05 9.03
N ASN A 37 -4.13 0.42 7.76
CA ASN A 37 -5.07 -0.10 6.78
C ASN A 37 -4.46 -1.34 6.11
N HIS A 38 -5.26 -2.38 5.99
CA HIS A 38 -4.91 -3.61 5.29
C HIS A 38 -5.81 -3.74 4.07
N TYR A 39 -5.19 -3.66 2.91
CA TYR A 39 -5.81 -3.85 1.60
C TYR A 39 -5.44 -5.23 1.04
N PHE A 40 -6.33 -5.74 0.21
CA PHE A 40 -6.19 -7.07 -0.34
C PHE A 40 -6.72 -7.14 -1.78
N PHE A 41 -6.01 -7.88 -2.63
CA PHE A 41 -6.45 -8.28 -3.96
C PHE A 41 -6.10 -9.76 -4.18
N GLU A 42 -7.11 -10.61 -4.30
CA GLU A 42 -7.01 -12.08 -4.47
C GLU A 42 -6.15 -12.84 -3.46
N THR A 43 -4.83 -12.74 -3.52
CA THR A 43 -3.86 -13.31 -2.56
C THR A 43 -2.82 -12.29 -2.11
N PHE A 44 -2.75 -11.14 -2.78
CA PHE A 44 -1.77 -10.10 -2.53
C PHE A 44 -2.19 -9.19 -1.38
N ASN A 45 -1.30 -9.04 -0.41
CA ASN A 45 -1.51 -8.27 0.80
C ASN A 45 -0.75 -6.94 0.76
N PHE A 46 -1.47 -5.85 1.02
CA PHE A 46 -0.93 -4.50 1.04
C PHE A 46 -1.30 -3.77 2.32
N PHE A 47 -0.34 -3.14 2.98
CA PHE A 47 -0.54 -2.43 4.24
C PHE A 47 -0.10 -0.98 4.12
N GLU A 48 -0.94 -0.10 4.64
CA GLU A 48 -0.66 1.32 4.78
C GLU A 48 -0.67 1.66 6.26
N LYS A 49 0.41 2.27 6.74
CA LYS A 49 0.53 2.76 8.11
C LYS A 49 0.62 4.26 8.09
N SER A 50 -0.40 4.93 8.58
CA SER A 50 -0.46 6.39 8.68
C SER A 50 -0.50 6.83 10.14
N LYS A 51 0.06 8.00 10.44
CA LYS A 51 -0.01 8.61 11.77
C LYS A 51 -1.03 9.74 11.74
N LYS A 52 -1.87 9.82 12.78
CA LYS A 52 -2.88 10.88 12.92
C LYS A 52 -2.23 12.26 12.73
N ASN A 53 -2.86 13.08 11.88
CA ASN A 53 -2.41 14.43 11.52
C ASN A 53 -1.02 14.53 10.87
N ARG A 54 -0.43 13.40 10.43
CA ARG A 54 0.88 13.34 9.77
C ARG A 54 0.89 12.40 8.56
N PRO A 55 0.15 12.74 7.48
CA PRO A 55 0.08 11.93 6.27
C PRO A 55 1.42 11.78 5.55
N GLU A 56 2.36 12.72 5.75
CA GLU A 56 3.72 12.68 5.23
C GLU A 56 4.57 11.53 5.80
N LEU A 57 4.17 11.01 6.97
CA LEU A 57 4.83 9.86 7.61
C LEU A 57 4.20 8.53 7.21
N THR A 58 3.29 8.53 6.24
CA THR A 58 2.64 7.30 5.77
C THR A 58 3.67 6.35 5.19
N LYS A 59 3.63 5.10 5.64
CA LYS A 59 4.48 4.02 5.16
C LYS A 59 3.63 2.97 4.49
N PHE A 60 4.08 2.53 3.32
CA PHE A 60 3.44 1.47 2.55
C PHE A 60 4.30 0.20 2.61
N LEU A 61 3.62 -0.93 2.69
CA LEU A 61 4.25 -2.23 2.87
C LEU A 61 3.49 -3.28 2.08
N CYS A 62 4.22 -4.12 1.35
CA CYS A 62 3.67 -5.33 0.74
C CYS A 62 4.59 -6.51 1.02
N PHE A 63 4.23 -7.67 0.48
CA PHE A 63 5.02 -8.88 0.52
C PHE A 63 5.31 -9.31 -0.91
N ASP A 64 6.52 -9.83 -1.14
CA ASP A 64 6.83 -10.49 -2.40
C ASP A 64 6.20 -11.90 -2.47
N ALA A 65 6.44 -12.60 -3.57
CA ALA A 65 5.90 -13.93 -3.80
C ALA A 65 6.44 -15.00 -2.83
N TYR A 66 7.54 -14.71 -2.13
CA TYR A 66 8.15 -15.59 -1.14
C TYR A 66 7.72 -15.24 0.30
N GLY A 67 6.87 -14.22 0.47
CA GLY A 67 6.43 -13.73 1.77
C GLY A 67 7.46 -12.82 2.45
N GLU A 68 8.48 -12.35 1.74
CA GLU A 68 9.42 -11.36 2.26
C GLU A 68 8.79 -9.97 2.25
N LYS A 69 9.08 -9.23 3.32
CA LYS A 69 8.50 -7.91 3.57
C LYS A 69 9.19 -6.84 2.72
N ILE A 70 8.44 -6.17 1.85
CA ILE A 70 8.93 -5.05 1.02
C ILE A 70 8.38 -3.72 1.55
N ASN A 71 9.28 -2.77 1.83
CA ASN A 71 8.90 -1.38 2.09
C ASN A 71 8.73 -0.65 0.75
N VAL A 72 7.51 -0.20 0.46
CA VAL A 72 7.18 0.50 -0.79
C VAL A 72 7.64 1.95 -0.68
N LYS A 73 8.71 2.30 -1.40
CA LYS A 73 9.27 3.65 -1.50
C LYS A 73 8.84 4.36 -2.78
N SER A 74 8.39 3.61 -3.77
CA SER A 74 7.88 4.11 -5.05
C SER A 74 6.66 3.30 -5.51
N LEU A 75 5.86 3.85 -6.43
CA LEU A 75 4.77 3.09 -7.04
C LEU A 75 5.29 1.86 -7.81
N LEU A 76 6.49 1.96 -8.40
CA LEU A 76 7.12 0.87 -9.13
C LEU A 76 7.41 -0.32 -8.21
N ASP A 77 7.84 -0.08 -6.96
CA ASP A 77 8.10 -1.16 -5.99
C ASP A 77 6.84 -2.00 -5.75
N LEU A 78 5.70 -1.33 -5.62
CA LEU A 78 4.40 -1.98 -5.43
C LEU A 78 3.97 -2.75 -6.67
N GLN A 79 4.12 -2.15 -7.85
CA GLN A 79 3.76 -2.77 -9.14
C GLN A 79 4.58 -4.03 -9.41
N VAL A 80 5.90 -3.96 -9.23
CA VAL A 80 6.80 -5.10 -9.41
C VAL A 80 6.41 -6.23 -8.46
N ALA A 81 6.29 -5.93 -7.16
CA ALA A 81 5.90 -6.93 -6.16
C ALA A 81 4.54 -7.59 -6.52
N PHE A 82 3.56 -6.80 -6.97
CA PHE A 82 2.25 -7.30 -7.35
C PHE A 82 2.29 -8.22 -8.58
N PHE A 83 2.95 -7.79 -9.66
CA PHE A 83 3.04 -8.59 -10.88
C PHE A 83 3.88 -9.84 -10.68
N ASP A 84 4.94 -9.78 -9.85
CA ASP A 84 5.72 -10.96 -9.48
C ASP A 84 4.85 -11.98 -8.73
N ASN A 85 4.05 -11.55 -7.75
CA ASN A 85 3.12 -12.43 -7.04
C ASN A 85 2.08 -13.07 -7.97
N ILE A 86 1.46 -12.29 -8.86
CA ILE A 86 0.47 -12.83 -9.81
C ILE A 86 1.13 -13.78 -10.81
N SER A 87 2.37 -13.51 -11.23
CA SER A 87 3.08 -14.39 -12.17
C SER A 87 3.29 -15.80 -11.62
N GLN A 88 3.38 -15.94 -10.29
CA GLN A 88 3.53 -17.22 -9.58
C GLN A 88 2.21 -17.98 -9.38
N LEU A 89 1.06 -17.35 -9.67
CA LEU A 89 -0.26 -18.00 -9.64
C LEU A 89 -0.61 -18.72 -10.95
N LYS A 90 0.24 -18.61 -11.98
CA LYS A 90 0.12 -19.32 -13.26
C LYS A 90 0.79 -20.68 -13.21
#